data_AF-A0A934M5W8-F1
#
_entry.id   AF-A0A934M5W8-F1
#
_cell.length_a   1.000
_cell.length_b   1.000
_cell.length_c   1.000
_cell.angle_alpha   90.00
_cell.angle_beta   90.00
_cell.angle_gamma   90.00
#
_symmetry.space_group_name_H-M   'P 1'
#
loop_
_entity.id
_entity.type
_entity.pdbx_description
1 polymer ?
#
loop_
_entity_poly.entity_id
_entity_poly.type
_entity_poly.pdbx_seq_one_letter_code
_entity_poly.pdbx_strand_id
1 'polypeptide(L)'
;MEINNFILPNYSKDDNFEYGIKIVPKRIPDRLTDSIIVSIEKNIKGKNRYNLCFKRKRDLEVINNSYSLSKEVFREYISFLVEFANELNGENKNNKEFNIKNQGKIIISSLNKEYIKISSIRVNNNSSVRVFFTLLEKELLTYINVLKDIYLEKCINNYLIYQMNYLVNPLTKEERKNLYIGALYAFADSALDNRDKNRFDMLSKEIRKILGS
;
A
#
# COMPACT_ATOMS: atom_id res chain seq x y z
N MET A 1 -5.51 1.62 -6.70
CA MET A 1 -4.55 1.05 -5.77
C MET A 1 -4.45 1.95 -4.57
N GLU A 2 -4.61 1.38 -3.38
CA GLU A 2 -4.31 2.06 -2.12
C GLU A 2 -2.88 1.70 -1.72
N ILE A 3 -2.12 2.68 -1.23
CA ILE A 3 -0.70 2.55 -0.91
C ILE A 3 -0.52 3.06 0.51
N ASN A 4 -0.16 2.16 1.41
CA ASN A 4 0.03 2.45 2.83
C ASN A 4 1.49 2.20 3.19
N ASN A 5 2.21 3.25 3.57
CA ASN A 5 3.58 3.14 4.04
C ASN A 5 3.57 2.74 5.52
N PHE A 6 4.53 1.92 5.94
CA PHE A 6 4.75 1.59 7.34
C PHE A 6 6.24 1.53 7.65
N ILE A 7 6.60 1.91 8.88
CA ILE A 7 7.95 1.76 9.44
C ILE A 7 7.80 0.78 10.60
N LEU A 8 8.51 -0.33 10.56
CA LEU A 8 8.63 -1.24 11.70
C LEU A 8 10.02 -1.07 12.30
N PRO A 9 10.14 -0.33 13.43
CA PRO A 9 11.39 -0.30 14.15
C PRO A 9 11.56 -1.65 14.88
N ASN A 10 12.38 -2.54 14.33
CA ASN A 10 12.83 -3.73 15.04
C ASN A 10 14.04 -3.37 15.92
N TYR A 11 13.77 -2.81 17.10
CA TYR A 11 14.80 -2.56 18.13
C TYR A 11 15.32 -3.85 18.80
N SER A 12 14.95 -5.03 18.31
CA SER A 12 15.39 -6.31 18.84
C SER A 12 16.55 -6.88 18.02
N LYS A 13 17.76 -6.59 18.53
CA LYS A 13 19.02 -7.36 18.48
C LYS A 13 20.11 -7.08 17.42
N ASP A 14 19.85 -6.41 16.29
CA ASP A 14 20.91 -6.25 15.26
C ASP A 14 21.05 -4.85 14.61
N ASP A 15 20.52 -3.79 15.22
CA ASP A 15 20.51 -2.43 14.63
C ASP A 15 19.91 -2.37 13.20
N ASN A 16 18.94 -3.22 12.89
CA ASN A 16 18.28 -3.23 11.58
C ASN A 16 16.98 -2.41 11.62
N PHE A 17 16.70 -1.69 10.54
CA PHE A 17 15.40 -1.03 10.35
C PHE A 17 14.70 -1.56 9.10
N GLU A 18 13.41 -1.85 9.26
CA GLU A 18 12.56 -2.31 8.17
C GLU A 18 11.56 -1.20 7.78
N TYR A 19 11.68 -0.74 6.54
CA TYR A 19 10.72 0.18 5.93
C TYR A 19 9.92 -0.58 4.89
N GLY A 20 8.59 -0.48 4.92
CA GLY A 20 7.73 -1.21 3.99
C GLY A 20 6.60 -0.37 3.41
N ILE A 21 6.17 -0.76 2.22
CA ILE A 21 5.01 -0.22 1.53
C ILE A 21 4.03 -1.36 1.29
N LYS A 22 2.82 -1.23 1.83
CA LYS A 22 1.69 -2.12 1.59
C LYS A 22 0.88 -1.57 0.42
N ILE A 23 0.70 -2.40 -0.59
CA ILE A 23 0.01 -2.09 -1.83
C ILE A 23 -1.24 -2.96 -1.89
N VAL A 24 -2.39 -2.30 -2.02
CA VAL A 24 -3.70 -2.93 -2.00
C VAL A 24 -4.37 -2.70 -3.37
N PRO A 25 -4.37 -3.71 -4.27
CA PRO A 25 -4.99 -3.57 -5.59
C PRO A 25 -6.49 -3.31 -5.48
N LYS A 26 -7.08 -2.61 -6.46
CA LYS A 26 -8.53 -2.32 -6.44
C LYS A 26 -9.41 -3.57 -6.45
N ARG A 27 -8.96 -4.62 -7.12
CA ARG A 27 -9.72 -5.86 -7.37
C ARG A 27 -9.21 -7.01 -6.51
N ILE A 28 -9.53 -6.93 -5.22
CA ILE A 28 -9.26 -7.98 -4.23
C ILE A 28 -10.52 -8.27 -3.43
N PRO A 29 -10.74 -9.53 -3.02
CA PRO A 29 -11.90 -9.91 -2.21
C PRO A 29 -11.82 -9.39 -0.77
N ASP A 30 -10.64 -9.43 -0.13
CA ASP A 30 -10.46 -8.95 1.24
C ASP A 30 -9.45 -7.79 1.29
N ARG A 31 -9.94 -6.55 1.41
CA ARG A 31 -9.08 -5.35 1.44
C ARG A 31 -8.27 -5.19 2.73
N LEU A 32 -8.68 -5.85 3.81
CA LEU A 32 -7.96 -5.79 5.09
C LEU A 32 -6.70 -6.66 5.00
N THR A 33 -6.86 -7.85 4.43
CA THR A 33 -5.83 -8.88 4.43
C THR A 33 -5.01 -8.92 3.15
N ASP A 34 -5.64 -8.82 1.98
CA ASP A 34 -5.00 -9.05 0.69
C ASP A 34 -4.12 -7.87 0.29
N SER A 35 -2.83 -8.12 0.07
CA SER A 35 -1.88 -7.07 -0.27
C SER A 35 -0.58 -7.60 -0.88
N ILE A 36 0.09 -6.72 -1.63
CA ILE A 36 1.48 -6.87 -2.02
C ILE A 36 2.28 -5.94 -1.12
N ILE A 37 3.26 -6.48 -0.40
CA ILE A 37 4.09 -5.72 0.54
C ILE A 37 5.52 -5.72 -0.01
N VAL A 38 6.14 -4.56 -0.03
CA VAL A 38 7.56 -4.40 -0.41
C VAL A 38 8.27 -3.73 0.75
N SER A 39 9.30 -4.34 1.30
CA SER A 39 10.10 -3.73 2.36
C SER A 39 11.59 -3.77 2.08
N ILE A 40 12.32 -2.83 2.70
CA ILE A 40 13.78 -2.79 2.74
C ILE A 40 14.18 -3.04 4.18
N GLU A 41 14.96 -4.08 4.40
CA GLU A 41 15.70 -4.30 5.63
C GLU A 41 17.09 -3.70 5.45
N LYS A 42 17.35 -2.56 6.10
CA LYS A 42 18.67 -1.94 6.10
C LYS A 42 19.46 -2.47 7.29
N ASN A 43 20.64 -3.01 7.00
CA ASN A 43 21.56 -3.53 8.00
C ASN A 43 22.75 -2.59 8.09
N ILE A 44 23.03 -2.05 9.27
CA ILE A 44 24.10 -1.06 9.49
C ILE A 44 25.49 -1.64 9.19
N LYS A 45 25.68 -2.96 9.34
CA LYS A 45 26.96 -3.67 9.14
C LYS A 45 26.95 -4.63 7.94
N GLY A 46 25.85 -4.68 7.18
CA GLY A 46 25.60 -5.70 6.18
C GLY A 46 25.08 -5.13 4.85
N LYS A 47 24.67 -6.03 3.95
CA LYS A 47 24.02 -5.65 2.69
C LYS A 47 22.52 -5.51 2.93
N ASN A 48 21.93 -4.42 2.45
CA ASN A 48 20.47 -4.23 2.45
C ASN A 48 19.77 -5.40 1.75
N ARG A 49 18.63 -5.81 2.29
CA ARG A 49 17.75 -6.80 1.68
C ARG A 49 16.44 -6.17 1.29
N TYR A 50 15.92 -6.59 0.15
CA TYR A 50 14.62 -6.16 -0.36
C TYR A 50 13.67 -7.34 -0.24
N ASN A 51 12.59 -7.16 0.51
CA ASN A 51 11.61 -8.20 0.76
C ASN A 51 10.35 -7.92 -0.07
N LEU A 52 9.86 -8.93 -0.77
CA LEU A 52 8.58 -8.91 -1.50
C LEU A 52 7.64 -9.90 -0.84
N CYS A 53 6.44 -9.50 -0.44
CA CYS A 53 5.45 -10.39 0.15
C CYS A 53 4.11 -10.28 -0.55
N PHE A 54 3.61 -11.40 -1.07
CA PHE A 54 2.28 -11.51 -1.66
C PHE A 54 1.37 -12.20 -0.63
N LYS A 55 0.51 -11.42 0.00
CA LYS A 55 -0.36 -11.84 1.10
C LYS A 55 -1.79 -11.95 0.62
N ARG A 56 -2.41 -13.13 0.76
CA ARG A 56 -3.81 -13.33 0.37
C ARG A 56 -4.53 -14.25 1.34
N LYS A 57 -5.73 -13.85 1.76
CA LYS A 57 -6.63 -14.69 2.52
C LYS A 57 -7.24 -15.76 1.62
N ARG A 58 -7.21 -17.00 2.08
CA ARG A 58 -7.87 -18.14 1.47
C ARG A 58 -8.62 -18.87 2.58
N ASP A 59 -9.94 -18.82 2.52
CA ASP A 59 -10.82 -19.35 3.56
C ASP A 59 -10.49 -18.76 4.94
N LEU A 60 -10.08 -19.59 5.90
CA LEU A 60 -9.70 -19.18 7.26
C LEU A 60 -8.19 -18.88 7.40
N GLU A 61 -7.40 -19.14 6.36
CA GLU A 61 -5.94 -19.01 6.41
C GLU A 61 -5.44 -17.81 5.61
N VAL A 62 -4.26 -17.33 5.99
CA VAL A 62 -3.58 -16.23 5.30
C VAL A 62 -2.30 -16.76 4.69
N ILE A 63 -2.26 -16.81 3.37
CA ILE A 63 -1.12 -17.28 2.60
C ILE A 63 -0.15 -16.11 2.39
N ASN A 64 1.11 -16.30 2.79
CA ASN A 64 2.18 -15.32 2.63
C ASN A 64 3.30 -15.87 1.76
N ASN A 65 3.42 -15.39 0.53
CA ASN A 65 4.57 -15.67 -0.31
C ASN A 65 5.61 -14.55 -0.20
N SER A 66 6.50 -14.67 0.78
CA SER A 66 7.61 -13.73 1.02
C SER A 66 8.92 -14.15 0.37
N TYR A 67 9.57 -13.24 -0.35
CA TYR A 67 10.88 -13.43 -0.97
C TYR A 67 11.86 -12.41 -0.41
N SER A 68 13.10 -12.82 -0.17
CA SER A 68 14.18 -11.91 0.22
C SER A 68 15.20 -11.85 -0.91
N LEU A 69 15.44 -10.65 -1.41
CA LEU A 69 16.22 -10.37 -2.63
C LEU A 69 17.44 -9.51 -2.29
N SER A 70 18.55 -9.75 -3.00
CA SER A 70 19.66 -8.81 -3.03
C SER A 70 19.29 -7.56 -3.84
N LYS A 71 20.10 -6.52 -3.73
CA LYS A 71 19.91 -5.28 -4.50
C LYS A 71 19.91 -5.54 -6.01
N GLU A 72 20.77 -6.43 -6.48
CA GLU A 72 20.89 -6.79 -7.90
C GLU A 72 19.64 -7.51 -8.39
N VAL A 73 19.19 -8.54 -7.66
CA VAL A 73 17.99 -9.30 -8.01
C VAL A 73 16.73 -8.42 -7.93
N PHE A 74 16.67 -7.49 -6.98
CA PHE A 74 15.57 -6.53 -6.91
C PHE A 74 15.57 -5.57 -8.11
N ARG A 75 16.74 -5.12 -8.56
CA ARG A 75 16.87 -4.32 -9.80
C ARG A 75 16.39 -5.11 -11.02
N GLU A 76 16.80 -6.36 -11.14
CA GLU A 76 16.38 -7.25 -12.23
C GLU A 76 14.86 -7.46 -12.22
N TYR A 77 14.26 -7.61 -11.04
CA TYR A 77 12.80 -7.71 -10.90
C TYR A 77 12.08 -6.45 -11.40
N ILE A 78 12.61 -5.26 -11.08
CA ILE A 78 12.07 -3.99 -11.60
C ILE A 78 12.18 -3.95 -13.13
N SER A 79 13.35 -4.30 -13.69
CA SER A 79 13.56 -4.33 -15.14
C SER A 79 12.58 -5.29 -15.82
N PHE A 80 12.40 -6.48 -15.27
CA PHE A 80 11.43 -7.48 -15.74
C PHE A 80 10.01 -6.91 -15.85
N LEU A 81 9.55 -6.17 -14.84
CA LEU A 81 8.23 -5.54 -14.86
C LEU A 81 8.14 -4.40 -15.87
N VAL A 82 9.20 -3.60 -16.02
CA VAL A 82 9.28 -2.51 -17.00
C VAL A 82 9.24 -3.06 -18.43
N GLU A 83 10.01 -4.10 -18.71
CA GLU A 83 9.99 -4.80 -20.00
C GLU A 83 8.61 -5.32 -20.34
N PHE A 84 7.94 -5.97 -19.37
CA PHE A 84 6.57 -6.42 -19.56
C PHE A 84 5.61 -5.24 -19.83
N ALA A 85 5.71 -4.14 -19.08
CA ALA A 85 4.86 -2.97 -19.27
C ALA A 85 5.04 -2.32 -20.64
N ASN A 86 6.27 -2.26 -21.16
CA ASN A 86 6.55 -1.71 -22.49
C ASN A 86 5.96 -2.58 -23.61
N GLU A 87 5.88 -3.89 -23.40
CA GLU A 87 5.33 -4.85 -24.36
C GLU A 87 3.79 -4.91 -24.37
N LEU A 88 3.10 -4.32 -23.38
CA LEU A 88 1.63 -4.29 -23.35
C LEU A 88 1.02 -3.61 -24.59
N ASN A 89 1.78 -2.74 -25.24
CA ASN A 89 1.40 -2.05 -26.48
C ASN A 89 1.60 -2.91 -27.75
N GLY A 90 2.26 -4.07 -27.64
CA GLY A 90 2.52 -4.98 -28.75
C GLY A 90 1.45 -6.07 -28.91
N GLU A 91 1.45 -6.74 -30.07
CA GLU A 91 0.49 -7.82 -30.38
C GLU A 91 0.78 -9.14 -29.61
N ASN A 92 1.99 -9.30 -29.04
CA ASN A 92 2.42 -10.52 -28.36
C ASN A 92 2.17 -10.47 -26.84
N LYS A 93 0.95 -10.83 -26.44
CA LYS A 93 0.55 -10.96 -25.03
C LYS A 93 1.02 -12.29 -24.43
N ASN A 94 2.32 -12.42 -24.19
CA ASN A 94 2.89 -13.62 -23.60
C ASN A 94 3.05 -13.52 -22.08
N ASN A 95 2.89 -14.66 -21.41
CA ASN A 95 3.21 -14.80 -19.99
C ASN A 95 4.73 -14.67 -19.82
N LYS A 96 5.18 -13.82 -18.90
CA LYS A 96 6.59 -13.71 -18.53
C LYS A 96 6.83 -14.24 -17.13
N GLU A 97 7.99 -14.86 -16.93
CA GLU A 97 8.38 -15.45 -15.65
C GLU A 97 9.67 -14.82 -15.13
N PHE A 98 9.70 -14.53 -13.84
CA PHE A 98 10.87 -14.08 -13.10
C PHE A 98 11.21 -15.13 -12.03
N ASN A 99 12.33 -15.82 -12.21
CA ASN A 99 12.76 -16.90 -11.31
C ASN A 99 13.55 -16.34 -10.13
N ILE A 100 13.16 -16.69 -8.90
CA ILE A 100 13.85 -16.32 -7.67
C ILE A 100 14.53 -17.59 -7.14
N LYS A 101 15.86 -17.62 -7.28
CA LYS A 101 16.70 -18.79 -7.00
C LYS A 101 16.33 -19.48 -5.69
N ASN A 102 15.95 -20.75 -5.77
CA ASN A 102 15.59 -21.62 -4.65
C ASN A 102 14.39 -21.15 -3.78
N GLN A 103 13.66 -20.10 -4.16
CA GLN A 103 12.48 -19.61 -3.42
C GLN A 103 11.19 -19.76 -4.22
N GLY A 104 11.25 -19.71 -5.55
CA GLY A 104 10.11 -19.87 -6.43
C GLY A 104 10.16 -18.94 -7.64
N LYS A 105 9.00 -18.48 -8.13
CA LYS A 105 8.92 -17.58 -9.28
C LYS A 105 7.73 -16.63 -9.21
N ILE A 106 7.85 -15.52 -9.92
CA ILE A 106 6.77 -14.56 -10.17
C ILE A 106 6.40 -14.63 -11.65
N ILE A 107 5.11 -14.78 -11.96
CA ILE A 107 4.58 -14.83 -13.31
C ILE A 107 3.71 -13.60 -13.52
N ILE A 108 3.91 -12.88 -14.61
CA ILE A 108 3.06 -11.77 -15.02
C ILE A 108 2.44 -12.07 -16.39
N SER A 109 1.16 -11.79 -16.54
CA SER A 109 0.43 -12.03 -17.79
C SER A 109 -0.64 -10.99 -18.05
N SER A 110 -0.87 -10.67 -19.33
CA SER A 110 -2.02 -9.88 -19.75
C SER A 110 -3.24 -10.79 -19.78
N LEU A 111 -4.32 -10.40 -19.10
CA LEU A 111 -5.61 -11.08 -19.19
C LEU A 111 -6.43 -10.53 -20.35
N ASN A 112 -6.38 -9.20 -20.55
CA ASN A 112 -6.93 -8.50 -21.69
C ASN A 112 -6.24 -7.13 -21.83
N LYS A 113 -6.83 -6.19 -22.59
CA LYS A 113 -6.25 -4.85 -22.81
C LYS A 113 -6.11 -4.02 -21.52
N GLU A 114 -6.90 -4.30 -20.47
CA GLU A 114 -6.92 -3.48 -19.25
C GLU A 114 -6.33 -4.18 -18.03
N TYR A 115 -6.44 -5.51 -17.97
CA TYR A 115 -6.12 -6.29 -16.78
C TYR A 115 -4.89 -7.14 -16.97
N ILE A 116 -4.09 -7.15 -15.91
CA ILE A 116 -2.84 -7.88 -15.77
C ILE A 116 -2.96 -8.77 -14.55
N LYS A 117 -2.49 -10.00 -14.66
CA LYS A 117 -2.38 -10.92 -13.53
C LYS A 117 -0.93 -11.02 -13.11
N ILE A 118 -0.66 -10.76 -11.84
CA ILE A 118 0.62 -11.07 -11.21
C ILE A 118 0.44 -12.25 -10.26
N SER A 119 1.22 -13.31 -10.46
CA SER A 119 1.15 -14.53 -9.66
C SER A 119 2.49 -14.81 -9.02
N SER A 120 2.53 -14.94 -7.71
CA SER A 120 3.67 -15.41 -6.96
C SER A 120 3.50 -16.90 -6.67
N ILE A 121 4.53 -17.69 -6.97
CA ILE A 121 4.60 -19.11 -6.66
C ILE A 121 5.80 -19.30 -5.75
N ARG A 122 5.56 -19.74 -4.51
CA ARG A 122 6.60 -20.09 -3.55
C ARG A 122 6.73 -21.60 -3.48
N VAL A 123 7.97 -22.10 -3.45
CA VAL A 123 8.26 -23.52 -3.31
C VAL A 123 8.77 -23.79 -1.90
N ASN A 124 8.07 -24.65 -1.15
CA ASN A 124 8.46 -25.09 0.19
C ASN A 124 8.34 -26.63 0.25
N ASN A 125 9.43 -27.34 0.53
CA ASN A 125 9.46 -28.78 0.85
C ASN A 125 8.50 -29.63 -0.01
N ASN A 126 8.69 -29.61 -1.34
CA ASN A 126 7.91 -30.33 -2.36
C ASN A 126 6.45 -29.84 -2.60
N SER A 127 6.01 -28.79 -1.91
CA SER A 127 4.74 -28.13 -2.18
C SER A 127 4.96 -26.77 -2.84
N SER A 128 4.05 -26.37 -3.73
CA SER A 128 4.05 -25.02 -4.32
C SER A 128 2.78 -24.29 -3.95
N VAL A 129 2.95 -23.09 -3.40
CA VAL A 129 1.83 -22.24 -2.99
C VAL A 129 1.76 -21.05 -3.92
N ARG A 130 0.60 -20.87 -4.56
CA ARG A 130 0.36 -19.79 -5.52
C ARG A 130 -0.57 -18.75 -4.93
N VAL A 131 -0.13 -17.50 -4.96
CA VAL A 131 -0.95 -16.30 -4.72
C VAL A 131 -1.00 -15.49 -6.01
N PHE A 132 -2.14 -14.88 -6.33
CA PHE A 132 -2.21 -13.98 -7.47
C PHE A 132 -3.01 -12.72 -7.14
N PHE A 133 -2.80 -11.67 -7.94
CA PHE A 133 -3.57 -10.44 -7.94
C PHE A 133 -3.91 -10.06 -9.37
N THR A 134 -5.05 -9.41 -9.53
CA THR A 134 -5.42 -8.77 -10.79
C THR A 134 -5.23 -7.27 -10.62
N LEU A 135 -4.40 -6.69 -11.48
CA LEU A 135 -4.07 -5.28 -11.51
C LEU A 135 -4.64 -4.66 -12.79
N LEU A 136 -5.02 -3.39 -12.73
CA LEU A 136 -5.12 -2.58 -13.95
C LEU A 136 -3.72 -2.23 -14.46
N GLU A 137 -3.57 -1.95 -15.75
CA GLU A 137 -2.30 -1.47 -16.32
C GLU A 137 -1.72 -0.27 -15.55
N LYS A 138 -2.54 0.74 -15.27
CA LYS A 138 -2.15 1.88 -14.43
C LYS A 138 -1.70 1.48 -13.03
N GLU A 139 -2.25 0.41 -12.45
CA GLU A 139 -1.81 -0.09 -11.14
C GLU A 139 -0.46 -0.81 -11.22
N LEU A 140 -0.17 -1.50 -12.33
CA LEU A 140 1.15 -2.04 -12.60
C LEU A 140 2.19 -0.92 -12.72
N LEU A 141 1.90 0.16 -13.47
CA LEU A 141 2.81 1.29 -13.60
C LEU A 141 3.08 1.96 -12.26
N THR A 142 2.05 2.16 -11.44
CA THR A 142 2.22 2.67 -10.07
C THR A 142 3.06 1.73 -9.23
N TYR A 143 2.84 0.41 -9.31
CA TYR A 143 3.64 -0.58 -8.59
C TYR A 143 5.12 -0.50 -8.99
N ILE A 144 5.42 -0.45 -10.29
CA ILE A 144 6.80 -0.28 -10.81
C ILE A 144 7.44 1.00 -10.27
N ASN A 145 6.71 2.11 -10.26
CA ASN A 145 7.24 3.38 -9.75
C ASN A 145 7.56 3.30 -8.26
N VAL A 146 6.68 2.69 -7.45
CA VAL A 146 6.95 2.44 -6.02
C VAL A 146 8.22 1.61 -5.84
N LEU A 147 8.43 0.55 -6.63
CA LEU A 147 9.65 -0.26 -6.55
C LEU A 147 10.90 0.55 -6.94
N LYS A 148 10.80 1.41 -7.97
CA LYS A 148 11.90 2.30 -8.39
C LYS A 148 12.24 3.31 -7.30
N ASP A 149 11.25 3.89 -6.64
CA ASP A 149 11.45 4.83 -5.53
C ASP A 149 12.15 4.15 -4.36
N ILE A 150 11.70 2.94 -3.99
CA ILE A 150 12.35 2.06 -2.99
C ILE A 150 13.80 1.75 -3.39
N TYR A 151 14.06 1.38 -4.66
CA TYR A 151 15.38 1.01 -5.15
C TYR A 151 16.37 2.18 -5.19
N LEU A 152 15.92 3.33 -5.68
CA LEU A 152 16.74 4.54 -5.82
C LEU A 152 16.90 5.30 -4.51
N GLU A 153 16.18 4.86 -3.46
CA GLU A 153 15.99 5.61 -2.22
C GLU A 153 15.49 7.06 -2.46
N LYS A 154 14.99 7.32 -3.68
CA LYS A 154 14.42 8.60 -4.09
C LYS A 154 13.08 8.69 -3.38
N CYS A 155 12.96 9.66 -2.48
CA CYS A 155 11.77 9.92 -1.67
C CYS A 155 11.53 8.94 -0.49
N ILE A 156 12.54 8.64 0.32
CA ILE A 156 12.26 8.47 1.75
C ILE A 156 11.84 9.84 2.35
N ASN A 157 12.51 10.95 1.99
CA ASN A 157 12.21 12.28 2.52
C ASN A 157 10.91 12.93 2.02
N ASN A 158 10.51 12.80 0.74
CA ASN A 158 9.29 13.47 0.26
C ASN A 158 8.00 12.81 0.78
N TYR A 159 8.01 11.49 1.05
CA TYR A 159 6.89 10.83 1.74
C TYR A 159 6.92 11.07 3.26
N LEU A 160 8.10 11.28 3.87
CA LEU A 160 8.22 11.74 5.26
C LEU A 160 7.66 13.17 5.46
N ILE A 161 7.84 14.08 4.48
CA ILE A 161 7.24 15.43 4.51
C ILE A 161 5.70 15.33 4.35
N TYR A 162 5.22 14.46 3.47
CA TYR A 162 3.78 14.21 3.31
C TYR A 162 3.15 13.58 4.56
N GLN A 163 3.85 12.65 5.22
CA GLN A 163 3.39 12.01 6.46
C GLN A 163 3.54 12.88 7.70
N MET A 164 4.56 13.75 7.79
CA MET A 164 4.64 14.75 8.85
C MET A 164 3.47 15.75 8.77
N ASN A 165 3.03 16.11 7.57
CA ASN A 165 1.82 16.93 7.41
C ASN A 165 0.52 16.18 7.79
N TYR A 166 0.43 14.88 7.54
CA TYR A 166 -0.70 14.04 7.99
C TYR A 166 -0.69 13.76 9.50
N LEU A 167 0.49 13.65 10.12
CA LEU A 167 0.63 13.48 11.57
C LEU A 167 0.39 14.79 12.33
N VAL A 168 0.68 15.95 11.72
CA VAL A 168 0.39 17.28 12.29
C VAL A 168 -1.05 17.72 12.00
N ASN A 169 -1.68 17.21 10.94
CA ASN A 169 -3.10 17.46 10.64
C ASN A 169 -3.75 16.21 10.03
N PRO A 170 -4.31 15.31 10.86
CA PRO A 170 -4.88 14.03 10.42
C PRO A 170 -6.14 14.17 9.55
N LEU A 171 -6.62 15.40 9.38
CA LEU A 171 -7.79 15.76 8.62
C LEU A 171 -7.43 16.92 7.69
N THR A 172 -7.84 16.82 6.42
CA THR A 172 -7.82 17.95 5.49
C THR A 172 -8.60 19.14 6.07
N LYS A 173 -8.39 20.35 5.54
CA LYS A 173 -9.13 21.54 6.01
C LYS A 173 -10.64 21.34 5.89
N GLU A 174 -11.06 20.66 4.83
CA GLU A 174 -12.47 20.32 4.57
C GLU A 174 -12.99 19.25 5.54
N GLU A 175 -12.25 18.17 5.77
CA GLU A 175 -12.62 17.14 6.74
C GLU A 175 -12.68 17.69 8.18
N ARG A 176 -11.80 18.63 8.55
CA ARG A 176 -11.88 19.36 9.83
C ARG A 176 -13.12 20.21 9.92
N LYS A 177 -13.44 20.95 8.86
CA LYS A 177 -14.67 21.77 8.80
C LYS A 177 -15.90 20.85 8.96
N ASN A 178 -15.93 19.73 8.27
CA ASN A 178 -17.03 18.76 8.32
C ASN A 178 -17.14 18.06 9.69
N LEU A 179 -16.02 17.63 10.27
CA LEU A 179 -16.00 17.02 11.60
C LEU A 179 -16.45 18.02 12.68
N TYR A 180 -15.97 19.26 12.60
CA TYR A 180 -16.33 20.31 13.53
C TYR A 180 -17.82 20.67 13.43
N ILE A 181 -18.35 20.82 12.22
CA ILE A 181 -19.78 21.02 11.99
C ILE A 181 -20.60 19.84 12.53
N GLY A 182 -20.16 18.60 12.26
CA GLY A 182 -20.81 17.40 12.77
C GLY A 182 -20.86 17.35 14.31
N ALA A 183 -19.77 17.73 14.97
CA ALA A 183 -19.73 17.83 16.43
C ALA A 183 -20.66 18.94 16.96
N LEU A 184 -20.72 20.10 16.31
CA LEU A 184 -21.63 21.18 16.68
C LEU A 184 -23.10 20.76 16.58
N TYR A 185 -23.48 20.01 15.53
CA TYR A 185 -24.83 19.45 15.42
C TYR A 185 -25.13 18.45 16.53
N ALA A 186 -24.21 17.52 16.81
CA ALA A 186 -24.40 16.56 17.91
C ALA A 186 -24.56 17.27 19.28
N PHE A 187 -23.81 18.35 19.52
CA PHE A 187 -23.98 19.15 20.74
C PHE A 187 -25.28 19.96 20.75
N ALA A 188 -25.75 20.42 19.59
CA ALA A 188 -27.03 21.12 19.48
C ALA A 188 -28.20 20.17 19.75
N ASP A 189 -28.16 18.95 19.20
CA ASP A 189 -29.15 17.91 19.46
C ASP A 189 -29.16 17.52 20.95
N SER A 190 -27.98 17.35 21.56
CA SER A 190 -27.89 17.12 23.00
C SER A 190 -28.41 18.29 23.84
N ALA A 191 -28.28 19.53 23.38
CA ALA A 191 -28.87 20.69 24.05
C ALA A 191 -30.39 20.70 23.94
N LEU A 192 -30.96 20.26 22.80
CA LEU A 192 -32.41 20.08 22.63
C LEU A 192 -32.94 18.98 23.56
N ASP A 193 -32.25 17.84 23.63
CA ASP A 193 -32.61 16.72 24.53
C ASP A 193 -32.65 17.18 25.99
N ASN A 194 -31.69 18.02 26.39
CA ASN A 194 -31.60 18.59 27.72
C ASN A 194 -32.45 19.85 27.94
N ARG A 195 -33.19 20.31 26.93
CA ARG A 195 -33.99 21.56 26.93
C ARG A 195 -33.17 22.81 27.31
N ASP A 196 -31.87 22.82 27.01
CA ASP A 196 -30.97 23.95 27.28
C ASP A 196 -30.98 24.91 26.09
N LYS A 197 -31.93 25.86 26.14
CA LYS A 197 -32.14 26.87 25.10
C LYS A 197 -30.91 27.75 24.85
N ASN A 198 -30.20 28.16 25.91
CA ASN A 198 -29.07 29.07 25.78
C ASN A 198 -27.91 28.41 25.03
N ARG A 199 -27.65 27.14 25.35
CA ARG A 199 -26.60 26.35 24.70
C ARG A 199 -26.96 26.02 23.24
N PHE A 200 -28.22 25.71 22.97
CA PHE A 200 -28.71 25.50 21.60
C PHE A 200 -28.59 26.76 20.73
N ASP A 201 -29.00 27.93 21.24
CA ASP A 201 -28.95 29.19 20.51
C ASP A 201 -27.49 29.61 20.20
N MET A 202 -26.56 29.36 21.13
CA MET A 202 -25.13 29.62 20.93
C MET A 202 -24.55 28.73 19.83
N LEU A 203 -24.79 27.42 19.87
CA LEU A 203 -24.30 26.46 18.88
C LEU A 203 -24.90 26.74 17.49
N SER A 204 -26.19 27.12 17.43
CA SER A 204 -26.88 27.46 16.18
C SER A 204 -26.35 28.73 15.50
N LYS A 205 -25.82 29.69 16.26
CA LYS A 205 -25.14 30.88 15.71
C LYS A 205 -23.77 30.52 15.14
N GLU A 206 -23.04 29.65 15.84
CA GLU A 206 -21.71 29.21 15.39
C GLU A 206 -21.80 28.38 14.10
N ILE A 207 -22.76 27.45 14.02
CA ILE A 207 -23.05 26.68 12.79
C ILE A 207 -23.35 27.62 11.62
N ARG A 208 -24.21 28.63 11.81
CA ARG A 208 -24.56 29.60 10.77
C ARG A 208 -23.36 30.41 10.29
N LYS A 209 -22.47 30.80 11.19
CA LYS A 209 -21.24 31.53 10.85
C LYS A 209 -20.31 30.70 9.96
N ILE A 210 -20.21 29.41 10.21
CA ILE A 210 -19.35 28.48 9.47
C ILE A 210 -19.94 28.12 8.08
N LEU A 211 -21.27 28.08 7.96
CA LEU A 211 -21.98 27.78 6.71
C LEU A 211 -22.20 29.01 5.81
N GLY A 212 -22.25 30.22 6.40
CA GLY A 212 -22.39 31.48 5.67
C GLY A 212 -21.07 32.12 5.20
N SER A 213 -19.93 31.41 5.33
CA SER A 213 -18.59 31.82 4.90
C SER A 213 -17.95 30.80 3.98
#